data_AF-A0A377WMZ3-F1
#
_entry.id   AF-A0A377WMZ3-F1
#
_cell.length_a   1.000
_cell.length_b   1.000
_cell.length_c   1.000
_cell.angle_alpha   90.00
_cell.angle_beta   90.00
_cell.angle_gamma   90.00
#
_symmetry.space_group_name_H-M   'P 1'
#
loop_
_entity.id
_entity.type
_entity.pdbx_description
1 polymer ?
#
loop_
_entity_poly.entity_id
_entity_poly.type
_entity_poly.pdbx_seq_one_letter_code
_entity_poly.pdbx_strand_id
1 'polypeptide(L)' 'MSPGGVTEVVHFFIAEYSDAQRTTSGGGVDDEAIEVLELPFSQALQMVADGEIRDGKAVILLAISAKPPA' A
#
# COMPACT_ATOMS: atom_id res chain seq x y z
N MET A 1 1.93 -11.85 8.63
CA MET A 1 2.37 -12.99 7.80
C MET A 1 3.53 -13.65 8.53
N SER A 2 3.35 -14.87 9.03
CA SER A 2 4.40 -15.58 9.77
C SER A 2 4.93 -16.71 8.88
N PRO A 3 6.23 -16.71 8.54
CA PRO A 3 6.81 -17.76 7.70
C PRO A 3 6.71 -19.16 8.34
N GLY A 4 6.46 -19.24 9.65
CA GLY A 4 6.24 -20.51 10.35
C GLY A 4 4.79 -21.03 10.28
N GLY A 5 3.84 -20.25 9.74
CA GLY A 5 2.41 -20.58 9.79
C GLY A 5 1.66 -20.50 8.46
N VAL A 6 2.28 -19.95 7.41
CA VAL A 6 1.68 -19.85 6.07
C VAL A 6 2.71 -20.13 4.98
N THR A 7 2.25 -20.62 3.83
CA THR A 7 3.08 -20.86 2.64
C THR A 7 3.04 -19.71 1.64
N GLU A 8 2.29 -18.65 1.95
CA GLU A 8 2.04 -17.53 1.03
C GLU A 8 3.34 -16.78 0.68
N VAL A 9 3.51 -16.50 -0.61
CA VAL A 9 4.63 -15.73 -1.15
C VAL A 9 4.08 -14.43 -1.75
N VAL A 10 4.59 -13.30 -1.27
CA VAL A 10 4.18 -11.97 -1.72
C VAL A 10 5.36 -11.30 -2.42
N HIS A 11 5.12 -10.78 -3.61
CA HIS A 11 6.09 -9.99 -4.38
C HIS A 11 5.75 -8.51 -4.23
N PHE A 12 6.75 -7.70 -3.87
CA PHE A 12 6.58 -6.26 -3.62
C PHE A 12 6.97 -5.43 -4.85
N PHE A 13 6.15 -4.44 -5.19
CA PHE A 13 6.36 -3.52 -6.31
C PHE A 13 6.12 -2.07 -5.87
N ILE A 14 6.84 -1.14 -6.47
CA ILE A 14 6.70 0.31 -6.29
C ILE A 14 6.76 0.95 -7.68
N ALA A 15 5.94 1.97 -7.93
CA ALA A 15 5.93 2.70 -9.18
C ALA A 15 5.55 4.16 -8.95
N GLU A 16 6.06 5.06 -9.79
CA GLU A 16 5.54 6.42 -9.91
C GLU A 16 4.23 6.39 -10.71
N TYR A 17 3.33 7.32 -10.38
CA TYR A 17 2.09 7.52 -11.13
C TYR A 17 1.83 9.00 -11.34
N SER A 18 0.96 9.30 -12.30
CA SER A 18 0.46 10.63 -12.60
C SER A 18 -1.03 10.58 -12.89
N ASP A 19 -1.73 11.71 -12.74
CA ASP A 19 -3.17 11.81 -13.01
C ASP A 19 -3.54 11.41 -14.45
N ALA A 20 -2.64 11.62 -15.41
CA ALA A 20 -2.87 11.26 -16.81
C ALA A 20 -3.00 9.73 -17.03
N GLN A 21 -2.51 8.92 -16.10
CA GLN A 21 -2.61 7.45 -16.16
C GLN A 21 -3.89 6.92 -15.50
N ARG A 22 -4.71 7.77 -14.88
CA ARG A 22 -5.96 7.37 -14.22
C ARG A 22 -7.03 7.06 -15.29
N THR A 23 -7.39 5.78 -15.41
CA THR A 23 -8.39 5.32 -16.39
C THR A 23 -9.79 5.15 -15.79
N THR A 24 -9.89 4.93 -14.47
CA THR A 24 -11.14 4.75 -13.72
C THR A 24 -11.01 5.32 -12.31
N SER A 25 -12.11 5.37 -11.55
CA SER A 25 -12.13 5.75 -10.13
C SER A 25 -11.76 4.60 -9.17
N GLY A 26 -11.34 3.43 -9.69
CA GLY A 26 -11.21 2.21 -8.89
C GLY A 26 -12.57 1.61 -8.53
N GLY A 27 -12.62 0.82 -7.45
CA GLY A 27 -13.86 0.22 -6.94
C GLY A 27 -13.83 -1.31 -6.82
N GLY A 28 -12.94 -1.98 -7.55
CA GLY A 28 -12.90 -3.45 -7.63
C GLY A 28 -13.84 -4.01 -8.71
N VAL A 29 -14.00 -5.33 -8.74
CA VAL A 29 -14.88 -6.07 -9.65
C VAL A 29 -15.82 -6.97 -8.84
N ASP A 30 -17.01 -7.25 -9.39
CA ASP A 30 -18.03 -8.12 -8.78
C ASP A 30 -18.47 -7.66 -7.37
N ASP A 31 -18.12 -8.43 -6.33
CA ASP A 31 -18.48 -8.19 -4.93
C ASP A 31 -17.42 -7.39 -4.15
N GLU A 32 -16.35 -6.97 -4.82
CA GLU A 32 -15.35 -6.11 -4.22
C GLU A 32 -15.89 -4.69 -3.95
N ALA A 33 -15.62 -4.18 -2.75
CA ALA A 33 -15.93 -2.82 -2.35
C ALA A 33 -14.62 -2.12 -1.94
N ILE A 34 -13.90 -1.58 -2.93
CA ILE A 34 -12.58 -0.97 -2.72
C ILE A 34 -12.67 0.55 -2.76
N GLU A 35 -12.31 1.20 -1.65
CA GLU A 35 -12.11 2.64 -1.59
C GLU A 35 -10.65 3.00 -1.94
N VAL A 36 -10.47 3.94 -2.86
CA VAL A 36 -9.15 4.47 -3.23
C VAL A 36 -8.83 5.69 -2.38
N LEU A 37 -7.73 5.64 -1.62
CA LEU A 37 -7.25 6.74 -0.79
C LEU A 37 -5.98 7.34 -1.40
N GLU A 38 -6.03 8.64 -1.71
CA GLU A 38 -4.88 9.43 -2.16
C GLU A 38 -4.50 10.39 -1.03
N LEU A 39 -3.31 10.18 -0.44
CA LEU A 39 -2.87 10.86 0.77
C LEU A 39 -1.42 11.35 0.62
N PRO A 40 -1.05 12.46 1.29
CA PRO A 40 0.36 12.81 1.45
C PRO A 40 1.15 11.68 2.10
N PHE A 41 2.34 11.40 1.58
CA PHE A 41 3.18 10.30 2.08
C PHE A 41 3.52 10.43 3.58
N SER A 42 3.75 11.65 4.06
CA SER A 42 3.97 11.93 5.48
C SER A 42 2.77 11.56 6.36
N GLN A 43 1.56 11.79 5.87
CA GLN A 43 0.33 11.39 6.57
C GLN A 43 0.22 9.86 6.64
N ALA A 44 0.50 9.15 5.55
CA ALA A 44 0.48 7.68 5.55
C ALA A 44 1.48 7.09 6.55
N LEU A 45 2.68 7.68 6.68
CA LEU A 45 3.66 7.28 7.69
C LEU A 45 3.18 7.55 9.12
N GLN A 46 2.51 8.68 9.35
CA GLN A 46 1.93 8.99 10.65
C GLN A 46 0.81 7.99 11.00
N MET A 47 -0.04 7.63 10.04
CA MET A 47 -1.09 6.62 10.23
C MET A 47 -0.51 5.23 10.57
N VAL A 48 0.68 4.89 10.07
CA VAL A 48 1.41 3.69 10.51
C VAL A 48 1.86 3.82 11.97
N ALA A 49 2.44 4.96 12.34
CA ALA A 49 2.91 5.21 13.70
C ALA A 49 1.77 5.19 14.73
N ASP A 50 0.59 5.69 14.35
CA ASP A 50 -0.61 5.75 15.20
C ASP A 50 -1.39 4.42 15.20
N GLY A 51 -1.00 3.45 14.36
CA GLY A 51 -1.62 2.12 14.27
C GLY A 51 -2.93 2.09 13.48
N GLU A 52 -3.28 3.16 12.76
CA GLU A 52 -4.37 3.18 11.80
C GLU A 52 -4.07 2.24 10.63
N ILE A 53 -2.86 2.35 10.04
CA ILE A 53 -2.34 1.39 9.06
C ILE A 53 -1.54 0.32 9.81
N ARG A 54 -2.11 -0.88 9.90
CA ARG A 54 -1.55 -2.01 10.67
C ARG A 54 -1.42 -3.32 9.88
N ASP A 55 -1.62 -3.28 8.57
CA ASP A 55 -1.41 -4.42 7.68
C ASP A 55 0.08 -4.52 7.28
N GLY A 56 0.64 -5.74 7.36
CA GLY A 56 2.07 -5.95 7.22
C GLY A 56 2.63 -5.59 5.84
N LYS A 57 1.92 -5.88 4.74
CA LYS A 57 2.41 -5.56 3.39
C LYS A 57 2.35 -4.05 3.12
N ALA A 58 1.33 -3.36 3.64
CA ALA A 58 1.24 -1.90 3.58
C ALA A 58 2.38 -1.22 4.37
N VAL A 59 2.61 -1.65 5.62
CA VAL A 59 3.69 -1.11 6.47
C VAL A 59 5.07 -1.31 5.82
N ILE A 60 5.34 -2.50 5.26
CA ILE A 60 6.61 -2.80 4.60
C ILE A 60 6.84 -1.88 3.38
N LEU A 61 5.84 -1.72 2.51
CA LEU A 61 5.96 -0.88 1.32
C LEU A 61 6.17 0.59 1.67
N LEU A 62 5.45 1.12 2.65
CA LEU A 62 5.64 2.50 3.12
C LEU A 62 7.03 2.70 3.74
N ALA A 63 7.50 1.75 4.55
CA ALA A 63 8.82 1.84 5.19
C ALA A 63 9.99 1.76 4.19
N ILE A 64 9.89 0.93 3.15
CA ILE A 64 10.92 0.84 2.10
C ILE A 64 10.89 2.09 1.21
N SER A 65 9.70 2.60 0.88
CA SER A 65 9.55 3.81 0.05
C SER A 65 10.00 5.10 0.76
N ALA A 66 10.06 5.10 2.09
CA ALA A 66 10.58 6.23 2.87
C ALA A 66 12.11 6.39 2.75
N LYS A 67 12.81 5.37 2.26
CA LYS A 67 14.23 5.50 1.91
C LYS A 67 14.32 5.97 0.45
N PRO A 68 15.11 7.01 0.15
CA PRO A 68 15.32 7.40 -1.24
C PRO A 68 15.88 6.20 -2.02
N PRO A 69 15.44 5.99 -3.29
CA PRO A 69 16.05 4.97 -4.13
C PRO A 69 17.55 5.24 -4.25
N ALA A 70 18.35 4.17 -4.17
CA ALA A 70 19.80 4.21 -4.35
C ALA A 70 20.18 4.57 -5.80
#